data_AF-A0AAV2F598-F1
#
_entry.id   AF-A0AAV2F598-F1
#
_cell.length_a   1.000
_cell.length_b   1.000
_cell.length_c   1.000
_cell.angle_alpha   90.00
_cell.angle_beta   90.00
_cell.angle_gamma   90.00
#
_symmetry.space_group_name_H-M   'P 1'
#
loop_
_entity.id
_entity.type
_entity.pdbx_description
1 polymer ?
#
loop_
_entity_poly.entity_id
_entity_poly.type
_entity_poly.pdbx_seq_one_letter_code
_entity_poly.pdbx_strand_id
1 'polypeptide(L)'
;MSLDDESTIVTPSNSSKSLAGQSSPELPSVYHLTNWDCPGNLLVGDVLTAVHYGEWVLDMKDSLLAKNKYGFVDGTVAKPTNPVKLAAWVRYDAMVNGWLKTSMDKKIRSSVLFCRECT
;
A
#
# COMPACT_ATOMS: atom_id res chain seq x y z
N MET A 1 29.96 11.11 71.82
CA MET A 1 30.73 12.17 71.14
C MET A 1 31.05 11.61 69.78
N SER A 2 30.26 12.00 68.79
CA SER A 2 30.37 11.51 67.42
C SER A 2 31.57 12.13 66.71
N LEU A 3 32.08 11.43 65.71
CA LEU A 3 32.64 11.79 64.38
C LEU A 3 33.11 10.40 63.85
N ASP A 4 32.96 10.00 62.58
CA ASP A 4 33.38 10.65 61.35
C ASP A 4 32.56 10.19 60.12
N ASP A 5 32.70 10.96 59.04
CA ASP A 5 32.19 10.90 57.67
C ASP A 5 31.97 9.54 56.97
N GLU A 6 30.91 9.44 56.16
CA GLU A 6 31.03 8.85 54.81
C GLU A 6 29.99 9.43 53.81
N SER A 7 30.53 9.92 52.70
CA SER A 7 29.85 10.45 51.51
C SER A 7 28.87 9.43 50.91
N THR A 8 27.58 9.79 50.82
CA THR A 8 26.60 8.96 50.10
C THR A 8 26.32 9.54 48.71
N ILE A 9 26.78 8.80 47.71
CA ILE A 9 26.55 8.99 46.28
C ILE A 9 25.05 8.94 45.98
N VAL A 10 24.51 9.99 45.36
CA VAL A 10 23.16 9.98 44.80
C VAL A 10 23.17 9.20 43.49
N THR A 11 22.63 7.98 43.47
CA THR A 11 22.27 7.27 42.23
C THR A 11 20.78 7.45 41.94
N PRO A 12 20.39 7.81 40.71
CA PRO A 12 18.97 7.95 40.38
C PRO A 12 18.31 6.57 40.25
N SER A 13 17.14 6.42 40.87
CA SER A 13 16.22 5.29 40.70
C SER A 13 15.91 5.08 39.22
N ASN A 14 16.49 4.05 38.63
CA ASN A 14 16.12 3.60 37.29
C ASN A 14 14.96 2.62 37.44
N SER A 15 13.73 3.15 37.44
CA SER A 15 12.51 2.36 37.40
C SER A 15 12.54 1.46 36.16
N SER A 16 12.65 0.15 36.39
CA SER A 16 12.65 -0.87 35.35
C SER A 16 11.29 -0.88 34.64
N LYS A 17 11.15 -0.11 33.56
CA LYS A 17 10.04 -0.26 32.61
C LYS A 17 10.20 -1.64 31.94
N SER A 18 9.20 -2.49 32.14
CA SER A 18 9.13 -3.83 31.58
C SER A 18 9.36 -3.83 30.07
N LEU A 19 10.26 -4.68 29.60
CA LEU A 19 10.32 -5.12 28.21
C LEU A 19 9.00 -5.84 27.88
N ALA A 20 8.14 -5.19 27.11
CA ALA A 20 7.08 -5.88 26.37
C ALA A 20 6.75 -5.06 25.11
N GLY A 21 6.86 -5.72 23.96
CA GLY A 21 6.42 -5.17 22.67
C GLY A 21 7.55 -4.96 21.67
N GLN A 22 8.35 -5.99 21.36
CA GLN A 22 8.89 -6.06 20.00
C GLN A 22 7.69 -6.21 19.07
N SER A 23 7.21 -5.10 18.51
CA SER A 23 6.27 -5.14 17.40
C SER A 23 7.01 -5.84 16.27
N SER A 24 6.60 -7.07 15.94
CA SER A 24 6.85 -7.68 14.64
C SER A 24 6.68 -6.59 13.57
N PRO A 25 7.54 -6.49 12.54
CA PRO A 25 7.32 -5.50 11.48
C PRO A 25 5.91 -5.74 10.92
N GLU A 26 4.96 -4.87 11.27
CA GLU A 26 3.60 -4.98 10.80
C GLU A 26 3.69 -4.86 9.29
N LEU A 27 3.29 -5.92 8.58
CA LEU A 27 3.19 -5.87 7.13
C LEU A 27 2.34 -4.65 6.76
N PRO A 28 2.74 -3.86 5.74
CA PRO A 28 1.99 -2.69 5.33
C PRO A 28 0.53 -3.08 5.13
N SER A 29 -0.39 -2.32 5.74
CA SER A 29 -1.82 -2.52 5.53
C SER A 29 -2.10 -2.65 4.04
N VAL A 30 -2.99 -3.56 3.65
CA VAL A 30 -3.50 -3.69 2.28
C VAL A 30 -3.96 -2.32 1.75
N TYR A 31 -4.46 -1.51 2.69
CA TYR A 31 -4.86 -0.11 2.51
C TYR A 31 -3.76 0.90 2.88
N HIS A 32 -2.48 0.64 2.56
CA HIS A 32 -1.41 1.62 2.70
C HIS A 32 -1.07 2.29 1.35
N LEU A 33 -1.10 3.64 1.33
CA LEU A 33 -0.66 4.50 0.23
C LEU A 33 0.59 5.20 0.70
N THR A 34 1.59 5.22 -0.16
CA THR A 34 2.80 6.03 0.01
C THR A 34 2.57 7.43 -0.57
N ASN A 35 3.34 8.41 -0.13
CA ASN A 35 3.27 9.79 -0.68
C ASN A 35 3.63 9.86 -2.18
N TRP A 36 4.20 8.79 -2.74
CA TRP A 36 4.58 8.68 -4.14
C TRP A 36 3.51 8.01 -5.01
N ASP A 37 2.41 7.52 -4.41
CA ASP A 37 1.35 6.87 -5.15
C ASP A 37 0.40 7.91 -5.76
N CYS A 38 0.53 8.12 -7.07
CA CYS A 38 -0.36 8.95 -7.86
C CYS A 38 -1.04 8.10 -8.95
N PRO A 39 -2.35 8.29 -9.22
CA PRO A 39 -3.07 7.50 -10.23
C PRO A 39 -2.53 7.70 -11.65
N GLY A 40 -1.86 8.83 -11.90
CA GLY A 40 -1.23 9.17 -13.18
C GLY A 40 0.18 8.60 -13.36
N ASN A 41 0.70 7.83 -12.40
CA ASN A 41 2.00 7.22 -12.54
C ASN A 41 1.92 6.01 -13.48
N LEU A 42 2.89 5.93 -14.38
CA LEU A 42 3.08 4.77 -15.22
C LEU A 42 3.79 3.68 -14.40
N LEU A 43 3.09 2.58 -14.10
CA LEU A 43 3.68 1.47 -13.32
C LEU A 43 4.55 0.54 -14.17
N VAL A 44 4.16 0.35 -15.43
CA VAL A 44 4.85 -0.51 -16.41
C VAL A 44 5.51 0.40 -17.43
N GLY A 45 6.80 0.22 -17.70
CA GLY A 45 7.56 1.09 -18.61
C GLY A 45 6.93 1.24 -19.99
N ASP A 46 6.28 0.17 -20.48
CA ASP A 46 5.59 0.14 -21.77
C ASP A 46 4.07 0.23 -21.62
N VAL A 47 3.47 1.08 -22.46
CA VAL A 47 2.02 1.29 -22.53
C VAL A 47 1.37 0.18 -23.33
N LEU A 48 0.32 -0.47 -22.83
CA LEU A 48 -0.41 -1.53 -23.52
C LEU A 48 -0.81 -1.10 -24.93
N THR A 49 -0.34 -1.86 -25.92
CA THR A 49 -0.81 -1.85 -27.30
C THR A 49 -1.41 -3.20 -27.68
N ALA A 50 -1.98 -3.30 -28.87
CA ALA A 50 -2.65 -4.51 -29.35
C ALA A 50 -1.71 -5.72 -29.51
N VAL A 51 -0.38 -5.52 -29.49
CA VAL A 51 0.60 -6.56 -29.84
C VAL A 51 1.24 -7.20 -28.62
N HIS A 52 1.48 -6.45 -27.53
CA HIS A 52 2.23 -6.94 -26.36
C HIS A 52 1.36 -7.13 -25.11
N TYR A 53 0.09 -7.51 -25.29
CA TYR A 53 -0.82 -7.75 -24.16
C TYR A 53 -0.27 -8.78 -23.16
N GLY A 54 0.33 -9.87 -23.65
CA GLY A 54 0.87 -10.93 -22.79
C GLY A 54 1.97 -10.44 -21.85
N GLU A 55 2.96 -9.73 -22.39
CA GLU A 55 4.07 -9.15 -21.61
C GLU A 55 3.56 -8.08 -20.66
N TRP A 56 2.70 -7.18 -21.15
CA TRP A 56 2.12 -6.12 -20.33
C TRP A 56 1.30 -6.65 -19.14
N VAL A 57 0.55 -7.75 -19.31
CA VAL A 57 -0.22 -8.34 -18.20
C VAL A 57 0.70 -8.88 -17.12
N LEU A 58 1.84 -9.48 -17.49
CA LEU A 58 2.82 -9.97 -16.53
C LEU A 58 3.48 -8.80 -15.79
N ASP A 59 3.94 -7.78 -16.53
CA ASP A 59 4.59 -6.62 -15.93
C ASP A 59 3.65 -5.83 -15.01
N MET A 60 2.37 -5.67 -15.42
CA MET A 60 1.36 -4.99 -14.62
C MET A 60 1.01 -5.80 -13.37
N LYS A 61 0.93 -7.13 -13.48
CA LYS A 61 0.75 -8.02 -12.33
C LYS A 61 1.92 -7.89 -11.35
N ASP A 62 3.15 -7.98 -11.82
CA ASP A 62 4.35 -7.89 -10.97
C ASP A 62 4.47 -6.53 -10.29
N SER A 63 4.17 -5.44 -11.02
CA SER A 63 4.12 -4.09 -10.48
C SER A 63 3.07 -3.95 -9.36
N LEU A 64 1.88 -4.53 -9.55
CA LEU A 64 0.83 -4.51 -8.53
C LEU A 64 1.15 -5.41 -7.34
N LEU A 65 1.81 -6.55 -7.56
CA LEU A 65 2.28 -7.44 -6.48
C LEU A 65 3.33 -6.74 -5.63
N ALA A 66 4.32 -6.09 -6.25
CA ALA A 66 5.35 -5.32 -5.55
C ALA A 66 4.77 -4.22 -4.64
N LYS A 67 3.60 -3.66 -5.01
CA LYS A 67 2.89 -2.64 -4.23
C LYS A 67 1.87 -3.21 -3.23
N ASN A 68 1.73 -4.54 -3.16
CA ASN A 68 0.68 -5.24 -2.40
C ASN A 68 -0.74 -4.79 -2.79
N LYS A 69 -1.01 -4.63 -4.09
CA LYS A 69 -2.29 -4.14 -4.64
C LYS A 69 -2.95 -5.08 -5.62
N TYR A 70 -2.30 -6.19 -6.00
CA TYR A 70 -2.90 -7.17 -6.90
C TYR A 70 -4.24 -7.73 -6.40
N GLY A 71 -4.42 -7.73 -5.07
CA GLY A 71 -5.65 -8.18 -4.42
C GLY A 71 -6.94 -7.43 -4.83
N PHE A 72 -6.81 -6.21 -5.35
CA PHE A 72 -7.94 -5.43 -5.88
C PHE A 72 -8.31 -5.83 -7.31
N VAL A 73 -7.41 -6.48 -8.05
CA VAL A 73 -7.63 -6.94 -9.43
C VAL A 73 -8.13 -8.38 -9.44
N ASP A 74 -7.56 -9.26 -8.61
CA ASP A 74 -7.97 -10.66 -8.52
C ASP A 74 -9.23 -10.89 -7.64
N GLY A 75 -9.65 -9.87 -6.89
CA GLY A 75 -10.83 -9.92 -6.04
C GLY A 75 -10.60 -10.52 -4.65
N THR A 76 -9.36 -10.87 -4.28
CA THR A 76 -9.04 -11.35 -2.92
C THR A 76 -9.27 -10.27 -1.86
N VAL A 77 -9.21 -8.99 -2.23
CA VAL A 77 -9.57 -7.85 -1.38
C VAL A 77 -10.99 -7.40 -1.68
N ALA A 78 -11.95 -8.05 -1.02
CA ALA A 78 -13.37 -7.74 -1.16
C ALA A 78 -13.71 -6.34 -0.63
N LYS A 79 -14.73 -5.72 -1.24
CA LYS A 79 -15.28 -4.43 -0.80
C LYS A 79 -15.79 -4.56 0.64
N PRO A 80 -15.25 -3.79 1.60
CA PRO A 80 -15.64 -3.90 3.00
C PRO A 80 -16.99 -3.21 3.26
N THR A 81 -17.71 -3.69 4.28
CA THR A 81 -18.96 -3.06 4.80
C THR A 81 -18.69 -1.97 5.84
N ASN A 82 -17.53 -2.01 6.50
CA ASN A 82 -17.14 -1.00 7.48
C ASN A 82 -16.87 0.35 6.77
N PRO A 83 -17.49 1.47 7.19
CA PRO A 83 -17.41 2.75 6.50
C PRO A 83 -15.99 3.34 6.45
N VAL A 84 -15.19 3.13 7.51
CA VAL A 84 -13.80 3.59 7.58
C VAL A 84 -12.94 2.84 6.56
N LYS A 85 -13.09 1.51 6.51
CA LYS A 85 -12.38 0.67 5.53
C LYS A 85 -12.90 0.89 4.11
N LEU A 86 -14.18 1.21 3.94
CA LEU A 86 -14.79 1.49 2.64
C LEU A 86 -14.19 2.73 1.99
N ALA A 87 -14.03 3.83 2.74
CA ALA A 87 -13.39 5.03 2.22
C ALA A 87 -11.95 4.76 1.75
N ALA A 88 -11.20 3.95 2.51
CA ALA A 88 -9.86 3.54 2.10
C ALA A 88 -9.92 2.66 0.83
N TRP A 89 -10.75 1.61 0.82
CA TRP A 89 -10.93 0.72 -0.32
C TRP A 89 -11.28 1.47 -1.61
N VAL A 90 -12.19 2.45 -1.56
CA VAL A 90 -12.57 3.28 -2.72
C VAL A 90 -11.38 4.08 -3.26
N ARG A 91 -10.53 4.62 -2.38
CA ARG A 91 -9.31 5.34 -2.80
C ARG A 91 -8.33 4.41 -3.52
N TYR A 92 -8.17 3.17 -3.05
CA TYR A 92 -7.31 2.18 -3.72
C TYR A 92 -7.88 1.70 -5.04
N ASP A 93 -9.18 1.42 -5.09
CA ASP A 93 -9.84 1.06 -6.34
C ASP A 93 -9.66 2.16 -7.40
N ALA A 94 -9.82 3.44 -7.02
CA ALA A 94 -9.55 4.57 -7.90
C ALA A 94 -8.07 4.64 -8.34
N MET A 95 -7.13 4.34 -7.44
CA MET A 95 -5.69 4.34 -7.72
C MET A 95 -5.31 3.24 -8.72
N VAL A 96 -5.74 2.01 -8.48
CA VAL A 96 -5.50 0.86 -9.38
C VAL A 96 -6.13 1.11 -10.75
N ASN A 97 -7.36 1.62 -10.78
CA ASN A 97 -8.01 2.03 -12.03
C ASN A 97 -7.22 3.13 -12.76
N GLY A 98 -6.63 4.08 -12.03
CA GLY A 98 -5.77 5.12 -12.60
C GLY A 98 -4.51 4.54 -13.24
N TRP A 99 -3.81 3.66 -12.54
CA TRP A 99 -2.62 3.01 -13.07
C TRP A 99 -2.92 2.18 -14.31
N LEU A 100 -3.96 1.37 -14.28
CA LEU A 100 -4.44 0.61 -15.45
C LEU A 100 -4.69 1.56 -16.63
N LYS A 101 -5.47 2.64 -16.43
CA LYS A 101 -5.78 3.62 -17.48
C LYS A 101 -4.55 4.35 -18.03
N THR A 102 -3.57 4.63 -17.19
CA THR A 102 -2.34 5.34 -17.58
C THR A 102 -1.41 4.41 -18.36
N SER A 103 -1.40 3.13 -18.00
CA SER A 103 -0.61 2.09 -18.66
C SER A 103 -1.24 1.54 -19.95
N MET A 104 -2.35 2.11 -20.44
CA MET A 104 -3.01 1.68 -21.69
C MET A 104 -2.93 2.75 -22.77
N ASP A 105 -2.75 2.32 -24.03
CA ASP A 105 -2.81 3.23 -25.17
C ASP A 105 -4.19 3.90 -25.22
N LYS A 106 -4.24 5.14 -25.68
CA LYS A 106 -5.47 5.93 -25.71
C LYS A 106 -6.60 5.22 -26.47
N LYS A 107 -6.28 4.50 -27.55
CA LYS A 107 -7.28 3.78 -28.36
C LYS A 107 -7.90 2.62 -27.58
N ILE A 108 -7.07 1.86 -26.86
CA ILE A 108 -7.51 0.74 -26.02
C ILE A 108 -8.28 1.24 -24.80
N ARG A 109 -7.81 2.31 -24.18
CA ARG A 109 -8.52 2.93 -23.06
C ARG A 109 -9.94 3.36 -23.45
N SER A 110 -10.11 3.95 -24.63
CA SER A 110 -11.43 4.34 -25.14
C SER A 110 -12.34 3.15 -25.41
N SER A 111 -11.82 2.02 -25.91
CA SER A 111 -12.65 0.83 -26.15
C SER A 111 -13.06 0.12 -24.86
N VAL A 112 -12.19 0.07 -23.85
CA VAL A 112 -12.49 -0.54 -22.54
C VAL A 112 -13.55 0.25 -21.77
N LEU A 113 -13.57 1.57 -21.89
CA LEU A 113 -14.60 2.41 -21.27
C LEU A 113 -15.99 2.13 -21.86
N PHE A 114 -16.07 1.92 -23.17
CA PHE A 114 -17.33 1.61 -23.86
C PHE A 114 -17.91 0.25 -23.45
N CYS A 115 -17.06 -0.73 -23.15
CA CYS A 115 -17.49 -2.08 -22.77
C CYS A 115 -18.22 -2.15 -21.41
N ARG A 116 -18.04 -1.15 -20.52
CA ARG A 116 -18.74 -1.09 -19.23
C ARG A 116 -20.18 -0.58 -19.32
N GLU A 117 -20.61 -0.01 -20.46
CA GLU A 117 -21.95 0.56 -20.64
C GLU A 117 -22.95 -0.41 -21.31
N CYS A 118 -22.53 -1.66 -21.63
CA CYS A 118 -23.37 -2.65 -22.33
C CYS A 118 -23.90 -3.80 -21.45
N THR A 119 -23.88 -3.67 -20.12
CA THR A 119 -24.46 -4.64 -19.17
C THR A 119 -25.35 -3.92 -18.16
#